data_AF-A0A5Q0UGE9-F1
#
_entry.id   AF-A0A5Q0UGE9-F1
#
_cell.length_a   1.000
_cell.length_b   1.000
_cell.length_c   1.000
_cell.angle_alpha   90.00
_cell.angle_beta   90.00
_cell.angle_gamma   90.00
#
_symmetry.space_group_name_H-M   'P 1'
#
loop_
_entity.id
_entity.type
_entity.pdbx_description
1 polymer ?
#
loop_
_entity_poly.entity_id
_entity_poly.type
_entity_poly.pdbx_seq_one_letter_code
_entity_poly.pdbx_strand_id
1 'polypeptide(L)'
;MEKGEERGVKFYSSKEAEMDTEVFFNKEMRTNRDLSAIAAKVYSRKIDEEMRICDALAASGIRGMRYTDSGKVWMNDANPSAIEAMKKGLEENDLDAEVSEQDTNVFLSQSKNFYHFVDIDPYGSFVNFLDSAARATHHNGFAGFSATDNAAPAGSYPTVCQRRYGSKPLKNSFMHETGLRIYLKEVFENYARYDKAFDPKICWHERHYTRIMGRVTESKQRCNNSLENIGYISHCSNCGWRKLERIDECPRCETETQKAGPLWIGKIADRRFTQEMLKEIPEEWEDSVELLEKVHGEAEIVTPYYDIHELCSKHKLQVPKLEEVIESLEQTGYPVSPTHFCPTGIRTDAPLDDVLDIIKIQSE
;
A
#
# COMPACT_ATOMS: atom_id res chain seq x y z
N MET A 1 18.00 0.61 25.73
CA MET A 1 17.92 0.84 24.27
C MET A 1 19.27 0.58 23.64
N GLU A 2 19.30 -0.16 22.54
CA GLU A 2 20.47 -0.37 21.68
C GLU A 2 20.48 0.66 20.55
N LYS A 3 21.67 1.01 20.06
CA LYS A 3 21.84 1.92 18.93
C LYS A 3 21.76 1.12 17.63
N GLY A 4 20.90 1.55 16.71
CA GLY A 4 20.83 1.06 15.33
C GLY A 4 21.18 2.16 14.33
N GLU A 5 21.32 1.77 13.08
CA GLU A 5 21.50 2.69 11.95
C GLU A 5 20.74 2.15 10.73
N GLU A 6 20.00 3.02 10.05
CA GLU A 6 19.35 2.71 8.77
C GLU A 6 19.52 3.88 7.81
N ARG A 7 20.07 3.61 6.62
CA ARG A 7 20.33 4.63 5.57
C ARG A 7 21.06 5.87 6.11
N GLY A 8 22.04 5.67 7.00
CA GLY A 8 22.84 6.74 7.62
C GLY A 8 22.17 7.44 8.81
N VAL A 9 20.92 7.12 9.13
CA VAL A 9 20.20 7.68 10.29
C VAL A 9 20.36 6.74 11.48
N LYS A 10 20.96 7.26 12.56
CA LYS A 10 21.11 6.55 13.82
C LYS A 10 19.81 6.59 14.61
N PHE A 11 19.40 5.49 15.22
CA PHE A 11 18.19 5.44 16.04
C PHE A 11 18.41 4.57 17.27
N TYR A 12 17.45 4.61 18.20
CA TYR A 12 17.48 3.81 19.41
C TYR A 12 16.23 2.96 19.52
N SER A 13 16.38 1.69 19.84
CA SER A 13 15.25 0.76 20.02
C SER A 13 15.55 -0.26 21.12
N SER A 14 14.55 -1.03 21.52
CA SER A 14 14.75 -2.26 22.27
C SER A 14 15.31 -3.36 21.34
N LYS A 15 16.03 -4.33 21.93
CA LYS A 15 16.67 -5.43 21.19
C LYS A 15 15.65 -6.40 20.62
N GLU A 16 14.68 -6.74 21.46
CA GLU A 16 13.43 -7.42 21.14
C GLU A 16 12.36 -6.59 21.85
N ALA A 17 11.27 -6.26 21.15
CA ALA A 17 10.15 -5.56 21.75
C ALA A 17 9.04 -6.59 21.98
N GLU A 18 9.01 -7.19 23.17
CA GLU A 18 7.99 -8.15 23.59
C GLU A 18 6.87 -7.46 24.40
N MET A 19 7.14 -6.27 24.95
CA MET A 19 6.19 -5.49 25.74
C MET A 19 5.84 -4.15 25.08
N ASP A 20 4.60 -3.66 25.27
CA ASP A 20 4.15 -2.35 24.77
C ASP A 20 4.99 -1.17 25.30
N THR A 21 5.70 -1.36 26.42
CA THR A 21 6.61 -0.38 27.01
C THR A 21 7.97 -0.29 26.30
N GLU A 22 8.29 -1.23 25.42
CA GLU A 22 9.55 -1.29 24.69
C GLU A 22 9.50 -0.50 23.38
N VAL A 23 10.66 0.02 22.95
CA VAL A 23 10.75 0.84 21.75
C VAL A 23 10.92 -0.07 20.54
N PHE A 24 9.91 -0.11 19.68
CA PHE A 24 9.93 -0.99 18.54
C PHE A 24 10.80 -0.51 17.38
N PHE A 25 11.43 -1.49 16.72
CA PHE A 25 12.01 -1.35 15.41
C PHE A 25 11.91 -2.68 14.66
N ASN A 26 11.47 -2.63 13.40
CA ASN A 26 11.47 -3.78 12.51
C ASN A 26 12.33 -3.50 11.26
N LYS A 27 13.39 -4.30 11.09
CA LYS A 27 14.27 -4.24 9.92
C LYS A 27 13.57 -4.64 8.62
N GLU A 28 12.54 -5.50 8.68
CA GLU A 28 11.76 -5.94 7.51
C GLU A 28 10.87 -4.82 6.95
N MET A 29 10.71 -3.71 7.68
CA MET A 29 9.98 -2.52 7.23
C MET A 29 10.91 -1.48 6.55
N ARG A 30 12.14 -1.85 6.19
CA ARG A 30 13.09 -0.93 5.54
C ARG A 30 12.54 -0.39 4.22
N THR A 31 12.12 -1.27 3.32
CA THR A 31 11.52 -0.89 2.03
C THR A 31 10.29 0.00 2.22
N ASN A 32 9.51 -0.26 3.29
CA ASN A 32 8.38 0.59 3.65
C ASN A 32 8.82 2.04 3.92
N ARG A 33 9.83 2.21 4.78
CA ARG A 33 10.38 3.52 5.13
C ARG A 33 11.11 4.19 3.96
N ASP A 34 11.85 3.41 3.17
CA ASP A 34 12.53 3.87 1.94
C ASP A 34 11.53 4.50 0.98
N LEU A 35 10.51 3.76 0.54
CA LEU A 35 9.52 4.26 -0.40
C LEU A 35 8.66 5.38 0.17
N SER A 36 8.37 5.36 1.48
CA SER A 36 7.60 6.43 2.11
C SER A 36 8.39 7.74 2.17
N ALA A 37 9.70 7.69 2.42
CA ALA A 37 10.56 8.89 2.43
C ALA A 37 10.69 9.48 1.03
N ILE A 38 10.85 8.64 0.00
CA ILE A 38 10.85 9.10 -1.38
C ILE A 38 9.50 9.69 -1.78
N ALA A 39 8.38 9.08 -1.37
CA ALA A 39 7.05 9.63 -1.62
C ALA A 39 6.87 11.01 -0.95
N ALA A 40 7.34 11.19 0.29
CA ALA A 40 7.32 12.47 0.98
C ALA A 40 8.15 13.52 0.23
N LYS A 41 9.38 13.17 -0.19
CA LYS A 41 10.27 14.06 -0.95
C LYS A 41 9.70 14.46 -2.31
N VAL A 42 9.05 13.55 -3.03
CA VAL A 42 8.37 13.85 -4.30
C VAL A 42 7.15 14.74 -4.06
N TYR A 43 6.41 14.51 -2.98
CA TYR A 43 5.23 15.31 -2.65
C TYR A 43 5.59 16.72 -2.15
N SER A 44 6.68 16.90 -1.40
CA SER A 44 7.10 18.21 -0.87
C SER A 44 7.32 19.25 -1.97
N ARG A 45 7.78 18.82 -3.16
CA ARG A 45 7.93 19.68 -4.35
C ARG A 45 6.62 20.27 -4.88
N LYS A 46 5.48 19.77 -4.43
CA LYS A 46 4.14 20.25 -4.81
C LYS A 46 3.54 21.19 -3.76
N ILE A 47 4.26 21.44 -2.67
CA ILE A 47 3.85 22.35 -1.60
C ILE A 47 4.70 23.62 -1.74
N ASP A 48 4.04 24.77 -1.85
CA ASP A 48 4.70 26.09 -2.01
C ASP A 48 5.20 26.69 -0.68
N GLU A 49 5.01 25.97 0.42
CA GLU A 49 5.43 26.33 1.78
C GLU A 49 6.17 25.16 2.45
N GLU A 50 6.70 25.38 3.66
CA GLU A 50 7.32 24.30 4.41
C GLU A 50 6.32 23.17 4.68
N MET A 51 6.64 21.97 4.20
CA MET A 51 5.76 20.82 4.36
C MET A 51 5.68 20.42 5.84
N ARG A 52 4.46 20.25 6.37
CA ARG A 52 4.22 19.83 7.75
C ARG A 52 3.94 18.34 7.76
N ILE A 53 4.84 17.56 8.33
CA ILE A 53 4.84 16.10 8.26
C ILE A 53 4.54 15.53 9.63
N CYS A 54 3.61 14.58 9.69
CA CYS A 54 3.21 13.89 10.91
C CYS A 54 3.61 12.42 10.83
N ASP A 55 4.49 11.99 11.73
CA ASP A 55 4.76 10.59 12.07
C ASP A 55 3.98 10.26 13.36
N ALA A 56 2.80 9.65 13.21
CA ALA A 56 1.80 9.63 14.29
C ALA A 56 1.98 8.51 15.33
N LEU A 57 2.75 7.48 14.96
CA LEU A 57 3.13 6.31 15.77
C LEU A 57 4.63 6.05 15.57
N ALA A 58 5.45 6.96 16.09
CA ALA A 58 6.84 7.10 15.68
C ALA A 58 7.77 6.01 16.25
N ALA A 59 7.45 5.40 17.39
CA ALA A 59 8.27 4.40 18.08
C ALA A 59 9.75 4.85 18.23
N SER A 60 10.69 4.20 17.55
CA SER A 60 12.11 4.59 17.55
C SER A 60 12.39 5.95 16.87
N GLY A 61 11.41 6.50 16.15
CA GLY A 61 11.51 7.76 15.43
C GLY A 61 12.18 7.66 14.06
N ILE A 62 12.62 6.48 13.64
CA ILE A 62 13.38 6.31 12.39
C ILE A 62 12.61 6.81 11.16
N ARG A 63 11.28 6.71 11.15
CA ARG A 63 10.45 7.18 10.04
C ARG A 63 10.42 8.71 10.02
N GLY A 64 10.03 9.36 11.11
CA GLY A 64 10.02 10.82 11.23
C GLY A 64 11.38 11.46 10.97
N MET A 65 12.47 10.91 11.51
CA MET A 65 13.83 11.42 11.24
C MET A 65 14.17 11.40 9.75
N ARG A 66 13.77 10.36 9.02
CA ARG A 66 13.98 10.25 7.57
C ARG A 66 13.09 11.18 6.73
N TYR A 67 12.09 11.82 7.33
CA TYR A 67 11.24 12.80 6.66
C TYR A 67 11.72 14.25 6.82
N THR A 68 12.70 14.51 7.69
CA THR A 68 13.20 15.87 7.99
C THR A 68 13.73 16.60 6.76
N ASP A 69 14.33 15.88 5.79
CA ASP A 69 14.75 16.44 4.50
C ASP A 69 13.58 16.95 3.64
N SER A 70 12.34 16.54 3.94
CA SER A 70 11.15 16.89 3.16
C SER A 70 10.32 18.01 3.79
N GLY A 71 10.59 18.40 5.04
CA GLY A 71 9.87 19.47 5.74
C GLY A 71 9.92 19.34 7.26
N LYS A 72 9.19 20.22 7.97
CA LYS A 72 9.11 20.19 9.44
C LYS A 72 8.31 18.97 9.91
N VAL A 73 8.88 18.21 10.85
CA VAL A 73 8.34 16.93 11.32
C VAL A 73 7.77 17.05 12.73
N TRP A 74 6.61 16.44 12.92
CA TRP A 74 6.00 16.16 14.22
C TRP A 74 5.97 14.65 14.44
N MET A 75 6.58 14.19 15.52
CA MET A 75 6.71 12.78 15.88
C MET A 75 5.95 12.54 17.18
N ASN A 76 4.98 11.64 17.14
CA ASN A 76 4.14 11.31 18.28
C ASN A 76 4.25 9.83 18.64
N ASP A 77 4.31 9.55 19.94
CA ASP A 77 4.08 8.19 20.46
C ASP A 77 3.42 8.27 21.84
N ALA A 78 2.68 7.23 22.23
CA ALA A 78 2.07 7.15 23.56
C ALA A 78 3.04 6.54 24.59
N ASN A 79 4.11 5.89 24.15
CA ASN A 79 5.10 5.26 25.01
C ASN A 79 6.20 6.27 25.43
N PRO A 80 6.37 6.59 26.73
CA PRO A 80 7.42 7.48 27.21
C PRO A 80 8.84 7.04 26.79
N SER A 81 9.10 5.73 26.71
CA SER A 81 10.40 5.21 26.26
C SER A 81 10.68 5.55 24.79
N ALA A 82 9.63 5.59 23.95
CA ALA A 82 9.75 6.02 22.56
C ALA A 82 10.10 7.50 22.48
N ILE A 83 9.56 8.34 23.37
CA ILE A 83 9.92 9.76 23.46
C ILE A 83 11.40 9.95 23.76
N GLU A 84 11.95 9.19 24.71
CA GLU A 84 13.39 9.21 25.01
C GLU A 84 14.22 8.76 23.81
N ALA A 85 13.80 7.69 23.12
CA ALA A 85 14.48 7.17 21.93
C ALA A 85 14.51 8.20 20.80
N MET A 86 13.38 8.86 20.53
CA MET A 86 13.25 9.89 19.49
C MET A 86 14.16 11.07 19.78
N LYS A 87 14.11 11.62 21.01
CA LYS A 87 14.95 12.77 21.40
C LYS A 87 16.44 12.46 21.24
N LYS A 88 16.85 11.27 21.67
CA LYS A 88 18.25 10.82 21.53
C LYS A 88 18.64 10.60 20.08
N GLY A 89 17.73 10.05 19.26
CA GLY A 89 17.94 9.90 17.82
C GLY A 89 18.11 11.26 17.13
N LEU A 90 17.23 12.22 17.41
CA LEU A 90 17.31 13.58 16.87
C LEU A 90 18.63 14.27 17.22
N GLU A 91 19.04 14.22 18.49
CA GLU A 91 20.32 14.77 18.96
C GLU A 91 21.53 14.13 18.26
N GLU A 92 21.56 12.79 18.14
CA GLU A 92 22.69 12.05 17.56
C GLU A 92 22.86 12.29 16.05
N ASN A 93 21.80 12.69 15.35
CA ASN A 93 21.81 13.01 13.92
C ASN A 93 21.79 14.51 13.63
N ASP A 94 21.79 15.39 14.64
CA ASP A 94 21.67 16.85 14.48
C ASP A 94 20.41 17.25 13.69
N LEU A 95 19.27 16.62 14.02
CA LEU A 95 17.97 16.84 13.37
C LEU A 95 16.99 17.55 14.30
N ASP A 96 16.14 18.39 13.73
CA ASP A 96 15.06 19.10 14.46
C ASP A 96 13.68 18.52 14.12
N ALA A 97 12.90 18.22 15.15
CA ALA A 97 11.52 17.76 15.04
C ALA A 97 10.75 18.02 16.34
N GLU A 98 9.44 18.25 16.22
CA GLU A 98 8.55 18.39 17.37
C GLU A 98 8.19 17.00 17.89
N VAL A 99 8.43 16.72 19.17
CA VAL A 99 8.14 15.43 19.79
C VAL A 99 7.03 15.55 20.82
N SER A 100 6.00 14.69 20.73
CA SER A 100 4.88 14.67 21.69
C SER A 100 4.59 13.29 22.25
N GLU A 101 4.21 13.26 23.53
CA GLU A 101 3.73 12.07 24.25
C GLU A 101 2.22 12.11 24.37
N GLN A 102 1.50 11.55 23.39
CA GLN A 102 0.03 11.56 23.39
C GLN A 102 -0.53 10.30 22.72
N ASP A 103 -1.74 9.94 23.11
CA ASP A 103 -2.57 9.05 22.30
C ASP A 103 -2.71 9.64 20.89
N THR A 104 -2.47 8.81 19.87
CA THR A 104 -2.44 9.26 18.46
C THR A 104 -3.75 9.92 18.01
N ASN A 105 -4.91 9.46 18.48
CA ASN A 105 -6.18 10.07 18.10
C ASN A 105 -6.37 11.44 18.73
N VAL A 106 -5.93 11.62 19.99
CA VAL A 106 -5.90 12.92 20.67
C VAL A 106 -4.96 13.88 19.94
N PHE A 107 -3.74 13.44 19.67
CA PHE A 107 -2.72 14.22 18.96
C PHE A 107 -3.21 14.72 17.59
N LEU A 108 -3.74 13.82 16.76
CA LEU A 108 -4.26 14.17 15.44
C LEU A 108 -5.49 15.09 15.52
N SER A 109 -6.39 14.86 16.48
CA SER A 109 -7.62 15.64 16.61
C SER A 109 -7.41 17.09 17.06
N GLN A 110 -6.24 17.41 17.63
CA GLN A 110 -5.86 18.78 17.99
C GLN A 110 -5.49 19.65 16.77
N SER A 111 -5.15 19.03 15.62
CA SER A 111 -4.50 19.70 14.49
C SER A 111 -5.32 19.60 13.20
N LYS A 112 -6.55 20.14 13.20
CA LYS A 112 -7.46 20.09 12.05
C LYS A 112 -6.85 20.75 10.81
N ASN A 113 -6.86 20.06 9.68
CA ASN A 113 -6.35 20.53 8.38
C ASN A 113 -4.93 21.12 8.46
N PHE A 114 -4.06 20.56 9.31
CA PHE A 114 -2.75 21.12 9.58
C PHE A 114 -1.64 20.42 8.80
N TYR A 115 -1.61 19.08 8.81
CA TYR A 115 -0.49 18.31 8.28
C TYR A 115 -0.59 18.09 6.77
N HIS A 116 0.41 18.52 6.02
CA HIS A 116 0.51 18.26 4.58
C HIS A 116 0.77 16.78 4.28
N PHE A 117 1.47 16.09 5.17
CA PHE A 117 1.76 14.67 5.05
C PHE A 117 1.44 13.98 6.38
N VAL A 118 0.56 12.98 6.38
CA VAL A 118 0.21 12.19 7.57
C VAL A 118 0.60 10.74 7.35
N ASP A 119 1.41 10.19 8.25
CA ASP A 119 1.81 8.78 8.22
C ASP A 119 1.28 8.03 9.45
N ILE A 120 0.55 6.95 9.20
CA ILE A 120 -0.06 6.06 10.19
C ILE A 120 0.51 4.65 9.98
N ASP A 121 1.43 4.25 10.86
CA ASP A 121 2.13 2.95 10.79
C ASP A 121 1.97 2.13 12.09
N PRO A 122 0.75 1.68 12.42
CA PRO A 122 0.49 0.96 13.66
C PRO A 122 0.80 -0.54 13.51
N TYR A 123 0.84 -1.22 14.64
CA TYR A 123 0.67 -2.66 14.68
C TYR A 123 -0.77 -3.07 14.35
N GLY A 124 -0.91 -4.01 13.43
CA GLY A 124 -2.20 -4.57 13.04
C GLY A 124 -2.90 -3.67 12.02
N SER A 125 -3.98 -3.01 12.43
CA SER A 125 -4.88 -2.30 11.53
C SER A 125 -4.88 -0.81 11.80
N PHE A 126 -4.83 0.00 10.73
CA PHE A 126 -4.90 1.46 10.80
C PHE A 126 -6.31 2.02 11.03
N VAL A 127 -7.36 1.18 11.02
CA VAL A 127 -8.77 1.61 11.04
C VAL A 127 -9.09 2.50 12.24
N ASN A 128 -8.45 2.26 13.39
CA ASN A 128 -8.69 3.02 14.62
C ASN A 128 -8.20 4.47 14.57
N PHE A 129 -7.42 4.84 13.55
CA PHE A 129 -6.80 6.17 13.42
C PHE A 129 -7.32 6.95 12.21
N LEU A 130 -8.03 6.29 11.29
CA LEU A 130 -8.46 6.88 10.02
C LEU A 130 -9.25 8.17 10.19
N ASP A 131 -10.18 8.17 11.14
CA ASP A 131 -11.09 9.27 11.40
C ASP A 131 -10.36 10.55 11.87
N SER A 132 -9.42 10.40 12.80
CA SER A 132 -8.58 11.50 13.27
C SER A 132 -7.58 11.93 12.20
N ALA A 133 -6.99 10.98 11.47
CA ALA A 133 -6.09 11.28 10.35
C ALA A 133 -6.82 12.09 9.26
N ALA A 134 -8.04 11.70 8.87
CA ALA A 134 -8.82 12.40 7.86
C ALA A 134 -9.10 13.85 8.26
N ARG A 135 -9.36 14.15 9.54
CA ARG A 135 -9.52 15.53 10.03
C ARG A 135 -8.21 16.30 10.07
N ALA A 136 -7.11 15.64 10.45
CA ALA A 136 -5.82 16.28 10.64
C ALA A 136 -5.11 16.61 9.32
N THR A 137 -5.27 15.76 8.30
CA THR A 137 -4.66 15.94 6.98
C THR A 137 -5.15 17.24 6.34
N HIS A 138 -4.22 18.01 5.77
CA HIS A 138 -4.49 19.27 5.08
C HIS A 138 -5.48 19.10 3.90
N HIS A 139 -6.15 20.19 3.52
CA HIS A 139 -7.14 20.18 2.42
C HIS A 139 -6.51 19.84 1.05
N ASN A 140 -5.22 20.09 0.89
CA ASN A 140 -4.37 19.57 -0.18
C ASN A 140 -3.18 18.86 0.48
N GLY A 141 -3.38 17.61 0.84
CA GLY A 141 -2.45 16.82 1.64
C GLY A 141 -2.07 15.50 0.97
N PHE A 142 -1.33 14.70 1.71
CA PHE A 142 -0.94 13.35 1.35
C PHE A 142 -1.02 12.49 2.62
N ALA A 143 -1.47 11.25 2.48
CA ALA A 143 -1.59 10.36 3.62
C ALA A 143 -1.07 8.96 3.29
N GLY A 144 -0.38 8.36 4.25
CA GLY A 144 0.16 7.02 4.20
C GLY A 144 -0.37 6.16 5.35
N PHE A 145 -0.72 4.92 5.04
CA PHE A 145 -1.27 3.95 5.99
C PHE A 145 -0.60 2.59 5.81
N SER A 146 -0.07 2.02 6.88
CA SER A 146 0.39 0.63 6.90
C SER A 146 -0.58 -0.26 7.66
N ALA A 147 -0.79 -1.48 7.17
CA ALA A 147 -1.44 -2.55 7.91
C ALA A 147 -0.56 -3.81 7.93
N THR A 148 -0.43 -4.42 9.11
CA THR A 148 0.17 -5.77 9.28
C THR A 148 -0.90 -6.85 9.51
N ASP A 149 -2.17 -6.46 9.68
CA ASP A 149 -3.34 -7.34 9.79
C ASP A 149 -3.78 -7.98 8.45
N ASN A 150 -2.84 -8.58 7.70
CA ASN A 150 -3.14 -9.08 6.35
C ASN A 150 -4.03 -10.34 6.35
N ALA A 151 -4.10 -11.07 7.46
CA ALA A 151 -4.82 -12.34 7.53
C ALA A 151 -6.34 -12.19 7.32
N ALA A 152 -6.95 -11.11 7.80
CA ALA A 152 -8.39 -10.90 7.61
C ALA A 152 -8.71 -10.54 6.15
N PRO A 153 -8.08 -9.52 5.52
CA PRO A 153 -8.39 -9.15 4.14
C PRO A 153 -7.91 -10.15 3.08
N ALA A 154 -6.91 -10.99 3.39
CA ALA A 154 -6.52 -12.13 2.55
C ALA A 154 -7.47 -13.35 2.70
N GLY A 155 -8.52 -13.25 3.53
CA GLY A 155 -9.58 -14.24 3.60
C GLY A 155 -9.35 -15.41 4.56
N SER A 156 -8.29 -15.39 5.40
CA SER A 156 -8.14 -16.38 6.47
C SER A 156 -9.14 -16.16 7.62
N TYR A 157 -9.56 -14.91 7.86
CA TYR A 157 -10.58 -14.56 8.85
C TYR A 157 -11.71 -13.71 8.24
N PRO A 158 -12.58 -14.28 7.40
CA PRO A 158 -13.56 -13.52 6.63
C PRO A 158 -14.57 -12.75 7.51
N THR A 159 -15.00 -13.31 8.64
CA THR A 159 -15.90 -12.61 9.59
C THR A 159 -15.21 -11.40 10.23
N VAL A 160 -13.90 -11.48 10.49
CA VAL A 160 -13.12 -10.34 11.02
C VAL A 160 -13.01 -9.27 9.95
N CYS A 161 -12.74 -9.65 8.70
CA CYS A 161 -12.68 -8.73 7.57
C CYS A 161 -14.01 -8.00 7.37
N GLN A 162 -15.13 -8.74 7.38
CA GLN A 162 -16.46 -8.17 7.25
C GLN A 162 -16.79 -7.20 8.39
N ARG A 163 -16.50 -7.57 9.64
CA ARG A 163 -16.74 -6.70 10.80
C ARG A 163 -15.91 -5.41 10.76
N ARG A 164 -14.64 -5.52 10.36
CA ARG A 164 -13.67 -4.42 10.45
C ARG A 164 -13.68 -3.48 9.23
N TYR A 165 -13.88 -4.04 8.03
CA TYR A 165 -13.77 -3.30 6.76
C TYR A 165 -15.07 -3.30 5.94
N GLY A 166 -16.15 -3.91 6.46
CA GLY A 166 -17.43 -4.01 5.75
C GLY A 166 -17.35 -4.78 4.42
N SER A 167 -16.33 -5.63 4.25
CA SER A 167 -15.97 -6.23 2.96
C SER A 167 -15.85 -7.74 3.06
N LYS A 168 -16.28 -8.45 2.03
CA LYS A 168 -16.04 -9.89 1.88
C LYS A 168 -14.69 -10.11 1.19
N PRO A 169 -13.73 -10.82 1.79
CA PRO A 169 -12.45 -11.13 1.15
C PRO A 169 -12.57 -12.38 0.24
N LEU A 170 -11.51 -12.64 -0.53
CA LEU A 170 -11.30 -13.90 -1.26
C LEU A 170 -9.96 -14.50 -0.87
N LYS A 171 -9.95 -15.82 -0.65
CA LYS A 171 -8.75 -16.62 -0.38
C LYS A 171 -8.42 -17.46 -1.62
N ASN A 172 -7.57 -16.91 -2.48
CA ASN A 172 -7.09 -17.48 -3.74
C ASN A 172 -5.69 -16.91 -4.07
N SER A 173 -5.17 -17.14 -5.28
CA SER A 173 -3.83 -16.69 -5.68
C SER A 173 -3.62 -15.18 -5.57
N PHE A 174 -4.64 -14.36 -5.81
CA PHE A 174 -4.59 -12.89 -5.71
C PHE A 174 -5.25 -12.33 -4.45
N MET A 175 -5.26 -13.12 -3.36
CA MET A 175 -5.82 -12.70 -2.07
C MET A 175 -5.14 -11.44 -1.50
N HIS A 176 -3.85 -11.26 -1.74
CA HIS A 176 -3.10 -10.08 -1.27
C HIS A 176 -3.53 -8.81 -2.00
N GLU A 177 -3.78 -8.88 -3.31
CA GLU A 177 -4.36 -7.76 -4.05
C GLU A 177 -5.78 -7.47 -3.61
N THR A 178 -6.59 -8.51 -3.37
CA THR A 178 -7.94 -8.36 -2.82
C THR A 178 -7.89 -7.61 -1.48
N GLY A 179 -6.97 -8.00 -0.60
CA GLY A 179 -6.75 -7.32 0.68
C GLY A 179 -6.33 -5.86 0.54
N LEU A 180 -5.37 -5.57 -0.35
CA LEU A 180 -4.93 -4.20 -0.65
C LEU A 180 -6.09 -3.32 -1.13
N ARG A 181 -6.94 -3.85 -2.02
CA ARG A 181 -8.12 -3.13 -2.54
C ARG A 181 -9.19 -2.91 -1.48
N ILE A 182 -9.33 -3.80 -0.50
CA ILE A 182 -10.20 -3.60 0.67
C ILE A 182 -9.68 -2.46 1.54
N TYR A 183 -8.37 -2.42 1.80
CA TYR A 183 -7.75 -1.32 2.55
C TYR A 183 -7.91 0.03 1.84
N LEU A 184 -7.70 0.08 0.53
CA LEU A 184 -7.92 1.29 -0.27
C LEU A 184 -9.35 1.81 -0.17
N LYS A 185 -10.32 0.92 -0.28
CA LYS A 185 -11.75 1.25 -0.11
C LYS A 185 -12.02 1.83 1.27
N GLU A 186 -11.45 1.24 2.32
CA GLU A 186 -11.63 1.74 3.70
C GLU A 186 -11.03 3.14 3.89
N VAL A 187 -9.82 3.38 3.38
CA VAL A 187 -9.17 4.71 3.44
C VAL A 187 -10.02 5.74 2.68
N PHE A 188 -10.42 5.41 1.45
CA PHE A 188 -11.23 6.30 0.63
C PHE A 188 -12.58 6.63 1.26
N GLU A 189 -13.35 5.61 1.67
CA GLU A 189 -14.69 5.82 2.27
C GLU A 189 -14.60 6.63 3.57
N ASN A 190 -13.53 6.44 4.36
CA ASN A 190 -13.34 7.23 5.58
C ASN A 190 -13.07 8.71 5.26
N TYR A 191 -12.14 9.00 4.36
CA TYR A 191 -11.81 10.37 3.95
C TYR A 191 -12.99 11.06 3.25
N ALA A 192 -13.76 10.33 2.43
CA ALA A 192 -14.91 10.86 1.71
C ALA A 192 -16.02 11.39 2.64
N ARG A 193 -16.17 10.85 3.87
CA ARG A 193 -17.11 11.36 4.89
C ARG A 193 -16.79 12.80 5.32
N TYR A 194 -15.56 13.24 5.09
CA TYR A 194 -15.06 14.59 5.41
C TYR A 194 -14.91 15.46 4.15
N ASP A 195 -15.57 15.11 3.04
CA ASP A 195 -15.45 15.78 1.74
C ASP A 195 -14.01 15.79 1.18
N LYS A 196 -13.16 14.86 1.64
CA LYS A 196 -11.78 14.69 1.18
C LYS A 196 -11.66 13.49 0.26
N ALA A 197 -11.30 13.72 -0.98
CA ALA A 197 -11.04 12.67 -1.95
C ALA A 197 -9.62 12.12 -1.76
N PHE A 198 -9.52 10.83 -1.44
CA PHE A 198 -8.25 10.11 -1.43
C PHE A 198 -7.99 9.53 -2.83
N ASP A 199 -6.87 9.93 -3.42
CA ASP A 199 -6.42 9.58 -4.77
C ASP A 199 -5.12 8.75 -4.65
N PRO A 200 -5.18 7.41 -4.80
CA PRO A 200 -4.04 6.52 -4.61
C PRO A 200 -2.87 6.89 -5.53
N LYS A 201 -1.65 6.94 -4.97
CA LYS A 201 -0.43 7.28 -5.73
C LYS A 201 0.60 6.17 -5.76
N ILE A 202 0.75 5.45 -4.66
CA ILE A 202 1.57 4.25 -4.61
C ILE A 202 1.06 3.35 -3.49
N CYS A 203 0.67 2.13 -3.84
CA CYS A 203 0.19 1.14 -2.88
C CYS A 203 0.81 -0.21 -3.21
N TRP A 204 1.26 -0.93 -2.19
CA TRP A 204 1.89 -2.23 -2.38
C TRP A 204 1.66 -3.17 -1.21
N HIS A 205 1.84 -4.45 -1.47
CA HIS A 205 1.90 -5.49 -0.46
C HIS A 205 3.29 -6.12 -0.47
N GLU A 206 3.90 -6.27 0.71
CA GLU A 206 5.18 -6.95 0.86
C GLU A 206 5.12 -7.81 2.11
N ARG A 207 5.15 -9.15 1.93
CA ARG A 207 5.19 -10.21 2.95
C ARG A 207 4.34 -9.94 4.21
N HIS A 208 4.86 -9.10 5.10
CA HIS A 208 4.33 -8.82 6.43
C HIS A 208 3.40 -7.60 6.50
N TYR A 209 3.35 -6.75 5.48
CA TYR A 209 2.56 -5.52 5.53
C TYR A 209 1.93 -5.16 4.18
N THR A 210 0.89 -4.34 4.24
CA THR A 210 0.29 -3.66 3.10
C THR A 210 0.36 -2.16 3.34
N ARG A 211 0.78 -1.41 2.33
CA ARG A 211 0.99 0.03 2.41
C ARG A 211 0.14 0.75 1.38
N ILE A 212 -0.59 1.76 1.85
CA ILE A 212 -1.50 2.58 1.05
C ILE A 212 -1.06 4.02 1.15
N MET A 213 -0.72 4.66 0.04
CA MET A 213 -0.29 6.06 0.03
C MET A 213 -0.96 6.83 -1.11
N GLY A 214 -1.47 8.02 -0.80
CA GLY A 214 -2.25 8.78 -1.77
C GLY A 214 -2.39 10.25 -1.42
N ARG A 215 -2.74 11.02 -2.44
CA ARG A 215 -3.02 12.45 -2.32
C ARG A 215 -4.43 12.63 -1.77
N VAL A 216 -4.60 13.62 -0.92
CA VAL A 216 -5.87 14.03 -0.34
C VAL A 216 -6.24 15.40 -0.89
N THR A 217 -7.45 15.53 -1.43
CA THR A 217 -8.00 16.82 -1.87
C THR A 217 -9.39 17.03 -1.31
N GLU A 218 -9.61 18.12 -0.57
CA GLU A 218 -10.95 18.54 -0.14
C GLU A 218 -11.78 18.98 -1.35
N SER A 219 -12.69 18.12 -1.79
CA SER A 219 -13.54 18.34 -2.96
C SER A 219 -14.68 17.33 -3.03
N LYS A 220 -15.90 17.81 -2.74
CA LYS A 220 -17.14 17.03 -2.87
C LYS A 220 -17.30 16.39 -4.25
N GLN A 221 -17.00 17.14 -5.31
CA GLN A 221 -17.10 16.65 -6.68
C GLN A 221 -16.16 15.47 -6.92
N ARG A 222 -14.90 15.55 -6.44
CA ARG A 222 -13.95 14.46 -6.58
C ARG A 222 -14.36 13.25 -5.75
N CYS A 223 -14.85 13.44 -4.53
CA CYS A 223 -15.39 12.35 -3.72
C CYS A 223 -16.51 11.62 -4.47
N ASN A 224 -17.49 12.37 -4.99
CA ASN A 224 -18.63 11.81 -5.70
C ASN A 224 -18.21 11.04 -6.95
N ASN A 225 -17.28 11.59 -7.74
CA ASN A 225 -16.75 10.88 -8.91
C ASN A 225 -16.01 9.61 -8.50
N SER A 226 -15.14 9.69 -7.48
CA SER A 226 -14.35 8.54 -7.01
C SER A 226 -15.17 7.39 -6.43
N LEU A 227 -16.45 7.60 -6.08
CA LEU A 227 -17.36 6.51 -5.67
C LEU A 227 -17.52 5.44 -6.76
N GLU A 228 -17.30 5.78 -8.04
CA GLU A 228 -17.32 4.80 -9.14
C GLU A 228 -16.23 3.72 -9.01
N ASN A 229 -15.18 4.00 -8.22
CA ASN A 229 -14.11 3.06 -7.94
C ASN A 229 -14.43 2.10 -6.78
N ILE A 230 -15.67 2.09 -6.27
CA ILE A 230 -16.13 1.12 -5.28
C ILE A 230 -16.94 0.05 -5.99
N GLY A 231 -16.42 -1.18 -5.99
CA GLY A 231 -17.01 -2.28 -6.74
C GLY A 231 -16.68 -3.64 -6.15
N TYR A 232 -16.73 -4.66 -6.99
CA TYR A 232 -16.54 -6.05 -6.61
C TYR A 232 -15.53 -6.72 -7.54
N ILE A 233 -14.95 -7.82 -7.07
CA ILE A 233 -14.18 -8.73 -7.91
C ILE A 233 -14.93 -10.06 -8.00
N SER A 234 -15.09 -10.58 -9.22
CA SER A 234 -15.59 -11.93 -9.47
C SER A 234 -14.45 -12.82 -9.93
N HIS A 235 -14.45 -14.08 -9.47
CA HIS A 235 -13.42 -15.09 -9.75
C HIS A 235 -14.05 -16.46 -9.99
N CYS A 236 -13.72 -17.11 -11.10
CA CYS A 236 -14.10 -18.49 -11.36
C CYS A 236 -13.02 -19.44 -10.84
N SER A 237 -13.32 -20.17 -9.77
CA SER A 237 -12.42 -21.18 -9.21
C SER A 237 -12.10 -22.32 -10.18
N ASN A 238 -12.98 -22.61 -11.14
CA ASN A 238 -12.82 -23.71 -12.10
C ASN A 238 -11.81 -23.42 -13.23
N CYS A 239 -11.79 -22.20 -13.78
CA CYS A 239 -10.91 -21.88 -14.92
C CYS A 239 -9.90 -20.75 -14.66
N GLY A 240 -10.01 -20.01 -13.55
CA GLY A 240 -9.15 -18.86 -13.24
C GLY A 240 -9.60 -17.55 -13.88
N TRP A 241 -10.75 -17.52 -14.55
CA TRP A 241 -11.34 -16.27 -15.06
C TRP A 241 -11.61 -15.31 -13.91
N ARG A 242 -11.39 -14.00 -14.11
CA ARG A 242 -11.67 -12.97 -13.11
C ARG A 242 -11.99 -11.64 -13.76
N LYS A 243 -12.70 -10.77 -13.03
CA LYS A 243 -12.97 -9.39 -13.44
C LYS A 243 -13.28 -8.50 -12.23
N LEU A 244 -12.94 -7.21 -12.30
CA LEU A 244 -13.36 -6.19 -11.32
C LEU A 244 -14.80 -5.74 -11.58
N GLU A 245 -15.70 -6.71 -11.56
CA GLU A 245 -17.13 -6.52 -11.76
C GLU A 245 -17.87 -7.62 -10.98
N ARG A 246 -19.11 -7.35 -10.57
CA ARG A 246 -19.96 -8.38 -9.97
C ARG A 246 -20.65 -9.17 -11.08
N ILE A 247 -20.13 -10.37 -11.33
CA ILE A 247 -20.67 -11.31 -12.32
C ILE A 247 -21.03 -12.61 -11.60
N ASP A 248 -22.25 -13.10 -11.75
CA ASP A 248 -22.71 -14.28 -11.00
C ASP A 248 -22.20 -15.61 -11.58
N GLU A 249 -22.18 -15.74 -12.91
CA GLU A 249 -21.75 -16.95 -13.62
C GLU A 249 -20.55 -16.66 -14.53
N CYS A 250 -19.59 -17.58 -14.57
CA CYS A 250 -18.39 -17.44 -15.38
C CYS A 250 -18.74 -17.43 -16.88
N PRO A 251 -18.35 -16.40 -17.65
CA PRO A 251 -18.70 -16.31 -19.08
C PRO A 251 -17.99 -17.37 -19.94
N ARG A 252 -17.01 -18.09 -19.38
CA ARG A 252 -16.22 -19.11 -20.09
C ARG A 252 -16.73 -20.54 -19.87
N CYS A 253 -17.13 -20.87 -18.64
CA CYS A 253 -17.45 -22.25 -18.26
C CYS A 253 -18.71 -22.38 -17.39
N GLU A 254 -19.51 -21.32 -17.30
CA GLU A 254 -20.84 -21.28 -16.65
C GLU A 254 -20.84 -21.65 -15.16
N THR A 255 -19.67 -21.84 -14.55
CA THR A 255 -19.54 -22.08 -13.12
C THR A 255 -19.83 -20.81 -12.33
N GLU A 256 -20.56 -20.93 -11.22
CA GLU A 256 -20.79 -19.81 -10.29
C GLU A 256 -19.46 -19.19 -9.85
N THR A 257 -19.38 -17.86 -9.88
CA THR A 257 -18.17 -17.14 -9.47
C THR A 257 -18.16 -16.83 -7.98
N GLN A 258 -16.96 -16.86 -7.41
CA GLN A 258 -16.68 -16.32 -6.09
C GLN A 258 -16.58 -14.80 -6.19
N LYS A 259 -17.15 -14.08 -5.21
CA LYS A 259 -17.19 -12.61 -5.17
C LYS A 259 -16.47 -12.07 -3.93
N ALA A 260 -15.63 -11.05 -4.11
CA ALA A 260 -15.13 -10.19 -3.02
C ALA A 260 -15.60 -8.74 -3.20
N GLY A 261 -15.66 -8.03 -2.08
CA GLY A 261 -16.01 -6.61 -2.01
C GLY A 261 -17.11 -6.29 -0.99
N PRO A 262 -17.60 -5.03 -0.97
CA PRO A 262 -17.14 -3.93 -1.81
C PRO A 262 -15.65 -3.60 -1.57
N LEU A 263 -14.92 -3.23 -2.62
CA LEU A 263 -13.49 -2.93 -2.59
C LEU A 263 -13.12 -1.90 -3.67
N TRP A 264 -11.88 -1.42 -3.66
CA TRP A 264 -11.38 -0.47 -4.64
C TRP A 264 -11.09 -1.15 -6.00
N ILE A 265 -11.81 -0.74 -7.05
CA ILE A 265 -11.64 -1.24 -8.42
C ILE A 265 -10.82 -0.31 -9.32
N GLY A 266 -10.39 0.85 -8.80
CA GLY A 266 -9.54 1.80 -9.53
C GLY A 266 -8.07 1.40 -9.55
N LYS A 267 -7.22 2.32 -10.06
CA LYS A 267 -5.76 2.22 -10.02
C LYS A 267 -5.23 2.15 -8.59
N ILE A 268 -4.15 1.38 -8.39
CA ILE A 268 -3.46 1.26 -7.09
C ILE A 268 -2.15 2.08 -7.04
N ALA A 269 -1.68 2.54 -8.20
CA ALA A 269 -0.51 3.38 -8.35
C ALA A 269 -0.73 4.43 -9.47
N ASP A 270 -0.02 5.54 -9.38
CA ASP A 270 -0.03 6.61 -10.38
C ASP A 270 1.32 6.62 -11.11
N ARG A 271 1.30 6.30 -12.41
CA ARG A 271 2.53 6.14 -13.21
C ARG A 271 3.42 7.38 -13.21
N ARG A 272 2.82 8.58 -13.18
CA ARG A 272 3.59 9.83 -13.16
C ARG A 272 4.26 10.01 -11.79
N PHE A 273 3.53 9.73 -10.71
CA PHE A 273 4.09 9.82 -9.36
C PHE A 273 5.21 8.80 -9.14
N THR A 274 5.01 7.53 -9.50
CA THR A 274 6.04 6.49 -9.35
C THR A 274 7.25 6.75 -10.25
N GLN A 275 7.06 7.34 -11.43
CA GLN A 275 8.18 7.78 -12.28
C GLN A 275 9.05 8.85 -11.61
N GLU A 276 8.44 9.83 -10.94
CA GLU A 276 9.18 10.82 -10.18
C GLU A 276 9.87 10.21 -8.96
N MET A 277 9.26 9.21 -8.32
CA MET A 277 9.93 8.45 -7.25
C MET A 277 11.16 7.69 -7.76
N LEU A 278 11.08 7.05 -8.95
CA LEU A 278 12.21 6.34 -9.56
C LEU A 278 13.39 7.26 -9.88
N LYS A 279 13.14 8.54 -10.17
CA LYS A 279 14.21 9.53 -10.39
C LYS A 279 14.89 9.98 -9.09
N GLU A 280 14.19 9.83 -7.96
CA GLU A 280 14.64 10.34 -6.66
C GLU A 280 15.23 9.28 -5.75
N ILE A 281 14.85 8.02 -5.95
CA ILE A 281 15.32 6.91 -5.14
C ILE A 281 16.83 6.68 -5.43
N PRO A 282 17.68 6.56 -4.40
CA PRO A 282 19.08 6.21 -4.60
C PRO A 282 19.23 4.80 -5.18
N GLU A 283 20.13 4.64 -6.17
CA GLU A 283 20.35 3.36 -6.86
C GLU A 283 20.85 2.27 -5.91
N GLU A 284 21.52 2.63 -4.81
CA GLU A 284 22.02 1.69 -3.80
C GLU A 284 20.90 1.09 -2.93
N TRP A 285 19.64 1.50 -3.14
CA TRP A 285 18.47 0.97 -2.46
C TRP A 285 17.83 -0.15 -3.28
N GLU A 286 18.64 -1.08 -3.79
CA GLU A 286 18.30 -2.13 -4.77
C GLU A 286 16.92 -2.77 -4.53
N ASP A 287 16.65 -3.34 -3.34
CA ASP A 287 15.36 -3.97 -3.01
C ASP A 287 14.15 -3.02 -3.16
N SER A 288 14.34 -1.74 -2.80
CA SER A 288 13.31 -0.71 -2.89
C SER A 288 13.13 -0.22 -4.32
N VAL A 289 14.21 -0.13 -5.09
CA VAL A 289 14.17 0.18 -6.53
C VAL A 289 13.41 -0.92 -7.26
N GLU A 290 13.76 -2.19 -7.05
CA GLU A 290 13.11 -3.33 -7.69
C GLU A 290 11.61 -3.37 -7.40
N LEU A 291 11.22 -3.14 -6.14
CA LEU A 291 9.80 -3.05 -5.77
C LEU A 291 9.11 -1.87 -6.46
N LEU A 292 9.72 -0.69 -6.46
CA LEU A 292 9.15 0.50 -7.09
C LEU A 292 9.01 0.35 -8.60
N GLU A 293 9.96 -0.30 -9.28
CA GLU A 293 9.89 -0.63 -10.70
C GLU A 293 8.72 -1.55 -11.02
N LYS A 294 8.51 -2.61 -10.21
CA LYS A 294 7.35 -3.50 -10.36
C LYS A 294 6.04 -2.73 -10.18
N VAL A 295 5.92 -1.90 -9.15
CA VAL A 295 4.73 -1.08 -8.89
C VAL A 295 4.53 -0.02 -10.00
N HIS A 296 5.61 0.52 -10.57
CA HIS A 296 5.56 1.43 -11.70
C HIS A 296 5.03 0.75 -12.97
N GLY A 297 5.53 -0.45 -13.28
CA GLY A 297 5.13 -1.23 -14.47
C GLY A 297 3.64 -1.59 -14.46
N GLU A 298 3.09 -1.93 -13.29
CA GLU A 298 1.67 -2.30 -13.15
C GLU A 298 0.70 -1.11 -13.12
N ALA A 299 1.16 0.13 -12.99
CA ALA A 299 0.32 1.28 -12.65
C ALA A 299 -0.85 1.56 -13.61
N GLU A 300 -0.72 1.14 -14.87
CA GLU A 300 -1.76 1.32 -15.90
C GLU A 300 -2.65 0.09 -16.10
N ILE A 301 -2.28 -1.08 -15.55
CA ILE A 301 -3.02 -2.32 -15.71
C ILE A 301 -3.89 -2.57 -14.48
N VAL A 302 -5.16 -2.19 -14.58
CA VAL A 302 -6.10 -2.22 -13.43
C VAL A 302 -6.63 -3.62 -13.14
N THR A 303 -6.56 -4.55 -14.10
CA THR A 303 -7.01 -5.93 -13.92
C THR A 303 -6.18 -6.63 -12.83
N PRO A 304 -6.80 -7.52 -12.03
CA PRO A 304 -6.03 -8.33 -11.09
C PRO A 304 -5.06 -9.23 -11.87
N TYR A 305 -4.01 -9.76 -11.24
CA TYR A 305 -3.01 -10.59 -11.95
C TYR A 305 -3.41 -12.05 -12.13
N TYR A 306 -2.84 -12.71 -13.15
CA TYR A 306 -2.83 -14.18 -13.30
C TYR A 306 -1.59 -14.73 -12.60
N ASP A 307 -1.74 -15.75 -11.77
CA ASP A 307 -0.61 -16.60 -11.38
C ASP A 307 -0.43 -17.68 -12.45
N ILE A 308 0.69 -17.63 -13.17
CA ILE A 308 0.97 -18.54 -14.28
C ILE A 308 1.07 -19.99 -13.80
N HIS A 309 1.64 -20.23 -12.61
CA HIS A 309 1.76 -21.58 -12.07
C HIS A 309 0.38 -22.16 -11.71
N GLU A 310 -0.50 -21.35 -11.10
CA GLU A 310 -1.88 -21.77 -10.81
C GLU A 310 -2.64 -22.09 -12.10
N LEU A 311 -2.53 -21.22 -13.12
CA LEU A 311 -3.16 -21.45 -14.42
C LEU A 311 -2.69 -22.75 -15.06
N CYS A 312 -1.37 -22.97 -15.15
CA CYS A 312 -0.81 -24.18 -15.75
C CYS A 312 -1.27 -25.43 -15.00
N SER A 313 -1.27 -25.41 -13.66
CA SER A 313 -1.76 -26.52 -12.84
C SER A 313 -3.24 -26.82 -13.12
N LYS A 314 -4.07 -25.78 -13.19
CA LYS A 314 -5.53 -25.89 -13.40
C LYS A 314 -5.89 -26.41 -14.79
N HIS A 315 -5.13 -26.02 -15.81
CA HIS A 315 -5.36 -26.40 -17.21
C HIS A 315 -4.48 -27.56 -17.69
N LYS A 316 -3.69 -28.17 -16.80
CA LYS A 316 -2.77 -29.29 -17.08
C LYS A 316 -1.76 -28.96 -18.19
N LEU A 317 -1.21 -27.75 -18.14
CA LEU A 317 -0.17 -27.26 -19.05
C LEU A 317 1.21 -27.36 -18.39
N GLN A 318 2.27 -27.39 -19.19
CA GLN A 318 3.62 -27.18 -18.66
C GLN A 318 3.79 -25.69 -18.29
N VAL A 319 4.74 -25.41 -17.41
CA VAL A 319 5.03 -24.05 -16.98
C VAL A 319 6.13 -23.49 -17.89
N PRO A 320 5.83 -22.52 -18.78
CA PRO A 320 6.84 -21.84 -19.59
C PRO A 320 7.65 -20.85 -18.75
N LYS A 321 8.70 -20.26 -19.30
CA LYS A 321 9.37 -19.14 -18.63
C LYS A 321 8.45 -17.93 -18.62
N LEU A 322 8.47 -17.18 -17.52
CA LEU A 322 7.61 -16.00 -17.35
C LEU A 322 7.92 -14.93 -18.40
N GLU A 323 9.21 -14.76 -18.71
CA GLU A 323 9.70 -13.80 -19.70
C GLU A 323 9.16 -14.12 -21.10
N GLU A 324 9.12 -15.39 -21.50
CA GLU A 324 8.61 -15.83 -22.81
C GLU A 324 7.10 -15.57 -22.95
N VAL A 325 6.35 -15.70 -21.86
CA VAL A 325 4.92 -15.35 -21.82
C VAL A 325 4.72 -13.85 -21.92
N ILE A 326 5.52 -13.05 -21.21
CA ILE A 326 5.47 -11.58 -21.25
C ILE A 326 5.78 -11.09 -22.66
N GLU A 327 6.90 -11.52 -23.25
CA GLU A 327 7.30 -11.15 -24.62
C GLU A 327 6.21 -11.49 -25.65
N SER A 328 5.56 -12.65 -25.51
CA SER A 328 4.47 -13.06 -26.40
C SER A 328 3.21 -12.19 -26.26
N LEU A 329 2.86 -11.81 -25.03
CA LEU A 329 1.74 -10.89 -24.77
C LEU A 329 2.02 -9.49 -25.33
N GLU A 330 3.25 -9.00 -25.19
CA GLU A 330 3.65 -7.71 -25.79
C GLU A 330 3.59 -7.76 -27.33
N GLN A 331 4.07 -8.84 -27.95
CA GLN A 331 4.04 -9.02 -29.41
C GLN A 331 2.62 -9.10 -29.98
N THR A 332 1.66 -9.60 -29.19
CA THR A 332 0.24 -9.63 -29.56
C THR A 332 -0.49 -8.31 -29.30
N GLY A 333 0.20 -7.33 -28.67
CA GLY A 333 -0.31 -5.99 -28.42
C GLY A 333 -1.05 -5.82 -27.09
N TYR A 334 -1.03 -6.84 -26.22
CA TYR A 334 -1.61 -6.74 -24.89
C TYR A 334 -0.64 -6.02 -23.93
N PRO A 335 -1.11 -5.03 -23.15
CA PRO A 335 -0.33 -4.55 -22.02
C PRO A 335 -0.08 -5.68 -21.03
N VAL A 336 1.17 -5.83 -20.62
CA VAL A 336 1.57 -6.83 -19.64
C VAL A 336 2.65 -6.27 -18.71
N SER A 337 2.64 -6.69 -17.46
CA SER A 337 3.69 -6.40 -16.48
C SER A 337 3.79 -7.56 -15.48
N PRO A 338 4.99 -7.90 -14.99
CA PRO A 338 5.13 -8.61 -13.73
C PRO A 338 4.38 -7.89 -12.61
N THR A 339 3.93 -8.65 -11.60
CA THR A 339 3.22 -8.10 -10.44
C THR A 339 4.09 -8.18 -9.18
N HIS A 340 4.07 -7.16 -8.34
CA HIS A 340 4.80 -7.19 -7.07
C HIS A 340 4.18 -8.17 -6.05
N PHE A 341 2.92 -8.57 -6.25
CA PHE A 341 2.20 -9.46 -5.34
C PHE A 341 2.67 -10.92 -5.39
N CYS A 342 3.20 -11.35 -6.53
CA CYS A 342 3.45 -12.76 -6.81
C CYS A 342 4.60 -12.91 -7.81
N PRO A 343 5.68 -13.66 -7.47
CA PRO A 343 6.82 -13.85 -8.38
C PRO A 343 6.47 -14.52 -9.71
N THR A 344 5.41 -15.33 -9.74
CA THR A 344 4.93 -16.06 -10.93
C THR A 344 3.72 -15.37 -11.56
N GLY A 345 3.44 -14.12 -11.16
CA GLY A 345 2.24 -13.40 -11.54
C GLY A 345 2.47 -12.37 -12.64
N ILE A 346 1.49 -12.25 -13.54
CA ILE A 346 1.44 -11.20 -14.55
C ILE A 346 0.12 -10.44 -14.48
N ARG A 347 0.18 -9.13 -14.62
CA ARG A 347 -0.99 -8.29 -14.92
C ARG A 347 -1.09 -8.10 -16.42
N THR A 348 -2.28 -8.31 -16.95
CA THR A 348 -2.62 -8.02 -18.34
C THR A 348 -4.14 -7.87 -18.46
N ASP A 349 -4.60 -7.12 -19.44
CA ASP A 349 -6.02 -7.07 -19.82
C ASP A 349 -6.39 -8.11 -20.88
N ALA A 350 -5.43 -8.94 -21.31
CA ALA A 350 -5.65 -10.05 -22.21
C ALA A 350 -6.75 -10.99 -21.67
N PRO A 351 -7.70 -11.43 -22.52
CA PRO A 351 -8.66 -12.46 -22.16
C PRO A 351 -7.96 -13.73 -21.67
N LEU A 352 -8.61 -14.47 -20.77
CA LEU A 352 -8.05 -15.72 -20.24
C LEU A 352 -7.67 -16.72 -21.35
N ASP A 353 -8.49 -16.85 -22.40
CA ASP A 353 -8.22 -17.81 -23.47
C ASP A 353 -6.93 -17.46 -24.23
N ASP A 354 -6.72 -16.19 -24.55
CA ASP A 354 -5.49 -15.70 -25.18
C ASP A 354 -4.26 -15.97 -24.31
N VAL A 355 -4.36 -15.75 -22.98
CA VAL A 355 -3.29 -16.08 -22.03
C VAL A 355 -3.00 -17.58 -22.04
N LEU A 356 -4.03 -18.43 -22.04
CA LEU A 356 -3.87 -19.88 -22.06
C LEU A 356 -3.27 -20.38 -23.38
N ASP A 357 -3.64 -19.78 -24.51
CA ASP A 357 -3.10 -20.15 -25.82
C ASP A 357 -1.63 -19.76 -25.95
N ILE A 358 -1.25 -18.57 -25.45
CA ILE A 358 0.16 -18.18 -25.36
C ILE A 358 0.95 -19.15 -24.48
N ILE A 359 0.42 -19.51 -23.30
CA ILE A 359 1.08 -20.48 -22.41
C ILE A 359 1.29 -21.81 -23.13
N LYS A 360 0.30 -22.33 -23.87
CA LYS A 360 0.43 -23.58 -24.63
C LYS A 360 1.54 -23.50 -25.67
N ILE A 361 1.57 -22.42 -26.46
CA ILE A 361 2.58 -22.21 -27.50
C ILE A 361 4.00 -22.19 -26.91
N GLN A 362 4.19 -21.54 -25.77
CA GLN A 362 5.50 -21.48 -25.11
C GLN A 362 5.86 -22.74 -24.29
N SER A 363 4.92 -23.68 -24.16
CA SER A 363 5.09 -24.94 -23.42
C SER A 363 5.38 -26.15 -24.31
N GLU A 364 5.28 -25.97 -25.64
CA GLU A 364 5.66 -26.95 -26.66
C GLU A 364 7.16 -26.84 -26.99
#